data_AF-A0A3D9DNJ2-F1
#
_entry.id   AF-A0A3D9DNJ2-F1
#
_cell.length_a   1.000
_cell.length_b   1.000
_cell.length_c   1.000
_cell.angle_alpha   90.00
_cell.angle_beta   90.00
_cell.angle_gamma   90.00
#
_symmetry.space_group_name_H-M   'P 1'
#
loop_
_entity.id
_entity.type
_entity.pdbx_description
1 polymer ?
#
loop_
_entity_poly.entity_id
_entity_poly.type
_entity_poly.pdbx_seq_one_letter_code
_entity_poly.pdbx_strand_id
1 'polypeptide(L)'
;METSKLRIIILFIVSSFSLINCQNKKMEQKYSWLGTLSAPQEYPMEIYKGALIADDFTYSFDAIWGTQNTGWGNEGGTMSVETSQMDIPHNLEFTWYSLVENKFYTGKWDLDKEKIKDLFEKGFIDQDNGKKTTYSNFIVGLAPKGKVVLWINGPGNQKEIGAFQAHDTIITKEKAYDNAQYMLKEGFADRMLKDPSYETFKPEIRAKIEKEGYPSPDIYETYRERYSWKPLVILPEGSEWIDFGFTNYNGEQENLFGESLKADTYKKRAVPKFCGFYWRDKNKKRYGVWVDSFDEEEIFDLFQKLGKEKNTDLIIKISPDNTGASLSLKSEKEELPVTKAKIRLSRAIE
;
A
#
# COMPACT_ATOMS: atom_id res chain seq x y z
N MET A 1 59.09 24.30 -40.00
CA MET A 1 58.52 24.75 -38.70
C MET A 1 56.97 24.72 -38.68
N GLU A 2 56.29 24.60 -39.82
CA GLU A 2 54.81 24.54 -39.89
C GLU A 2 54.21 23.17 -39.54
N THR A 3 54.89 22.06 -39.86
CA THR A 3 54.40 20.70 -39.60
C THR A 3 54.30 20.35 -38.11
N SER A 4 55.10 21.01 -37.26
CA SER A 4 55.05 20.85 -35.79
C SER A 4 53.83 21.56 -35.19
N LYS A 5 53.46 22.75 -35.70
CA LYS A 5 52.28 23.50 -35.22
C LYS A 5 50.97 22.78 -35.55
N LEU A 6 50.87 22.18 -36.74
CA LEU A 6 49.69 21.42 -37.15
C LEU A 6 49.48 20.14 -36.30
N ARG A 7 50.56 19.43 -35.96
CA ARG A 7 50.49 18.25 -35.08
C ARG A 7 50.08 18.61 -33.64
N ILE A 8 50.54 19.75 -33.12
CA ILE A 8 50.17 20.24 -31.78
C ILE A 8 48.68 20.65 -31.74
N ILE A 9 48.18 21.30 -32.79
CA ILE A 9 46.77 21.69 -32.91
C ILE A 9 45.86 20.46 -33.00
N ILE A 10 46.24 19.44 -33.77
CA ILE A 10 45.49 18.18 -33.87
C ILE A 10 45.47 17.44 -32.52
N LEU A 11 46.58 17.44 -31.77
CA LEU A 11 46.63 16.83 -30.44
C LEU A 11 45.70 17.52 -29.42
N PHE A 12 45.60 18.86 -29.47
CA PHE A 12 44.69 19.64 -28.62
C PHE A 12 43.22 19.43 -28.98
N ILE A 13 42.89 19.30 -30.27
CA ILE A 13 41.51 19.06 -30.71
C ILE A 13 41.05 17.66 -30.30
N VAL A 14 41.90 16.62 -30.46
CA VAL A 14 41.56 15.24 -30.06
C VAL A 14 41.44 15.08 -28.54
N SER A 15 42.24 15.81 -27.75
CA SER A 15 42.12 15.80 -26.28
C SER A 15 40.93 16.59 -25.76
N SER A 16 40.40 17.54 -26.54
CA SER A 16 39.16 18.28 -26.23
C SER A 16 37.89 17.45 -26.46
N PHE A 17 37.90 16.52 -27.42
CA PHE A 17 36.77 15.61 -27.67
C PHE A 17 36.61 14.51 -26.60
N SER A 18 37.69 14.14 -25.90
CA SER A 18 37.63 13.17 -24.80
C SER A 18 36.95 13.72 -23.54
N LEU A 19 36.85 15.04 -23.38
CA LEU A 19 36.22 15.67 -22.21
C LEU A 19 34.72 15.89 -22.37
N ILE A 20 34.20 15.93 -23.61
CA ILE A 20 32.76 16.14 -23.87
C ILE A 20 31.96 14.86 -23.59
N ASN A 21 32.58 13.68 -23.62
CA ASN A 21 31.90 12.42 -23.34
C ASN A 21 31.78 12.08 -21.83
N CYS A 22 32.32 12.92 -20.94
CA CYS A 22 32.26 12.73 -19.49
C CYS A 22 31.30 13.69 -18.76
N GLN A 23 30.56 14.55 -19.45
CA GLN A 23 29.71 15.56 -18.82
C GLN A 23 28.19 15.27 -18.83
N ASN A 24 27.75 14.11 -19.35
CA ASN A 24 26.32 13.79 -19.43
C ASN A 24 25.91 12.42 -18.82
N LYS A 25 26.64 11.90 -17.83
CA LYS A 25 25.98 11.00 -16.87
C LYS A 25 25.22 11.87 -15.89
N LYS A 26 23.92 12.10 -16.17
CA LYS A 26 22.98 12.54 -15.12
C LYS A 26 23.19 11.60 -13.94
N MET A 27 23.72 12.09 -12.83
CA MET A 27 23.70 11.31 -11.59
C MET A 27 22.25 10.98 -11.32
N GLU A 28 21.91 9.68 -11.30
CA GLU A 28 20.59 9.26 -10.88
C GLU A 28 20.37 9.73 -9.44
N GLN A 29 19.22 10.35 -9.20
CA GLN A 29 18.84 10.80 -7.86
C GLN A 29 18.67 9.58 -6.96
N LYS A 30 19.18 9.67 -5.73
CA LYS A 30 19.06 8.61 -4.72
C LYS A 30 17.87 8.86 -3.80
N TYR A 31 17.37 7.80 -3.20
CA TYR A 31 16.17 7.82 -2.35
C TYR A 31 16.40 7.01 -1.08
N SER A 32 15.65 7.33 -0.02
CA SER A 32 15.67 6.58 1.25
C SER A 32 14.41 5.73 1.31
N TRP A 33 14.56 4.41 1.25
CA TRP A 33 13.44 3.48 1.38
C TRP A 33 13.82 2.20 2.11
N LEU A 34 12.84 1.60 2.78
CA LEU A 34 12.94 0.27 3.39
C LEU A 34 11.94 -0.68 2.75
N GLY A 35 11.96 -1.94 3.18
CA GLY A 35 10.97 -2.94 2.84
C GLY A 35 10.28 -3.49 4.09
N THR A 36 9.02 -3.84 3.95
CA THR A 36 8.24 -4.60 4.94
C THR A 36 7.31 -5.58 4.23
N LEU A 37 6.68 -6.44 5.02
CA LEU A 37 5.84 -7.53 4.55
C LEU A 37 4.42 -7.37 5.06
N SER A 38 3.48 -7.76 4.21
CA SER A 38 2.06 -7.79 4.51
C SER A 38 1.49 -9.13 4.07
N ALA A 39 0.53 -9.64 4.85
CA ALA A 39 -0.29 -10.76 4.46
C ALA A 39 -1.67 -10.63 5.11
N PRO A 40 -2.73 -11.21 4.52
CA PRO A 40 -4.04 -11.19 5.12
C PRO A 40 -4.04 -11.84 6.50
N GLN A 41 -4.88 -11.33 7.41
CA GLN A 41 -4.88 -11.80 8.80
C GLN A 41 -5.32 -13.27 8.89
N GLU A 42 -6.18 -13.68 7.97
CA GLU A 42 -6.73 -15.04 7.83
C GLU A 42 -5.78 -15.99 7.09
N TYR A 43 -4.78 -15.49 6.39
CA TYR A 43 -3.87 -16.29 5.57
C TYR A 43 -2.41 -16.00 5.92
N PRO A 44 -1.90 -16.62 7.01
CA PRO A 44 -0.52 -16.38 7.43
C PRO A 44 0.49 -16.95 6.42
N MET A 45 1.53 -16.16 6.15
CA MET A 45 2.58 -16.46 5.18
C MET A 45 3.93 -16.57 5.90
N GLU A 46 4.55 -17.74 5.83
CA GLU A 46 5.86 -17.98 6.42
C GLU A 46 6.96 -17.63 5.42
N ILE A 47 7.84 -16.70 5.78
CA ILE A 47 8.81 -16.13 4.84
C ILE A 47 9.99 -17.07 4.66
N TYR A 48 10.24 -17.50 3.42
CA TYR A 48 11.42 -18.31 3.11
C TYR A 48 12.58 -17.44 2.65
N LYS A 49 12.41 -16.59 1.64
CA LYS A 49 13.39 -15.57 1.25
C LYS A 49 12.77 -14.57 0.29
N GLY A 50 13.31 -13.37 0.21
CA GLY A 50 12.93 -12.39 -0.80
C GLY A 50 13.93 -11.26 -0.93
N ALA A 51 13.76 -10.44 -1.95
CA ALA A 51 14.60 -9.28 -2.20
C ALA A 51 13.86 -8.20 -3.00
N LEU A 52 14.00 -6.94 -2.56
CA LEU A 52 13.82 -5.76 -3.40
C LEU A 52 15.19 -5.31 -3.88
N ILE A 53 15.40 -5.33 -5.20
CA ILE A 53 16.72 -5.19 -5.82
C ILE A 53 16.77 -3.87 -6.59
N ALA A 54 17.79 -3.07 -6.29
CA ALA A 54 18.21 -1.88 -7.02
C ALA A 54 19.67 -2.05 -7.50
N ASP A 55 20.13 -1.14 -8.36
CA ASP A 55 21.48 -1.22 -8.97
C ASP A 55 22.61 -1.19 -7.92
N ASP A 56 22.43 -0.44 -6.84
CA ASP A 56 23.43 -0.23 -5.78
C ASP A 56 23.06 -0.84 -4.42
N PHE A 57 21.89 -1.49 -4.32
CA PHE A 57 21.36 -1.96 -3.05
C PHE A 57 20.38 -3.12 -3.20
N THR A 58 20.34 -4.02 -2.21
CA THR A 58 19.35 -5.10 -2.13
C THR A 58 18.79 -5.18 -0.71
N TYR A 59 17.49 -4.91 -0.58
CA TYR A 59 16.77 -5.11 0.68
C TYR A 59 16.33 -6.58 0.76
N SER A 60 16.96 -7.36 1.63
CA SER A 60 16.74 -8.80 1.73
C SER A 60 15.70 -9.16 2.80
N PHE A 61 14.90 -10.18 2.50
CA PHE A 61 14.00 -10.85 3.42
C PHE A 61 14.44 -12.31 3.55
N ASP A 62 14.41 -12.86 4.76
CA ASP A 62 14.77 -14.24 5.05
C ASP A 62 13.85 -14.84 6.13
N ALA A 63 14.15 -16.06 6.58
CA ALA A 63 13.34 -16.78 7.55
C ALA A 63 13.21 -16.09 8.92
N ILE A 64 14.08 -15.12 9.28
CA ILE A 64 13.95 -14.42 10.57
C ILE A 64 12.71 -13.52 10.60
N TRP A 65 12.16 -13.18 9.44
CA TRP A 65 10.89 -12.47 9.32
C TRP A 65 9.72 -13.34 9.78
N GLY A 66 9.87 -14.67 9.81
CA GLY A 66 8.89 -15.59 10.37
C GLY A 66 7.52 -15.53 9.70
N THR A 67 6.47 -15.70 10.49
CA THR A 67 5.08 -15.66 10.01
C THR A 67 4.57 -14.24 9.87
N GLN A 68 4.02 -13.91 8.71
CA GLN A 68 3.39 -12.62 8.43
C GLN A 68 1.88 -12.80 8.27
N ASN A 69 1.11 -11.97 8.97
CA ASN A 69 -0.35 -11.83 8.85
C ASN A 69 -0.84 -10.48 9.40
N THR A 70 -0.05 -9.43 9.16
CA THR A 70 -0.23 -8.06 9.69
C THR A 70 -1.51 -7.37 9.20
N GLY A 71 -2.17 -7.93 8.19
CA GLY A 71 -3.34 -7.40 7.51
C GLY A 71 -2.98 -6.88 6.13
N TRP A 72 -3.88 -7.11 5.17
CA TRP A 72 -3.66 -6.80 3.76
C TRP A 72 -3.38 -5.30 3.54
N GLY A 73 -2.20 -5.00 3.01
CA GLY A 73 -1.71 -3.63 2.79
C GLY A 73 -1.14 -2.94 4.03
N ASN A 74 -1.14 -3.56 5.21
CA ASN A 74 -0.55 -2.97 6.42
C ASN A 74 0.96 -3.20 6.48
N GLU A 75 1.69 -2.24 7.04
CA GLU A 75 3.10 -2.41 7.37
C GLU A 75 3.30 -3.46 8.48
N GLY A 76 4.38 -4.23 8.37
CA GLY A 76 4.86 -5.13 9.40
C GLY A 76 6.15 -4.62 10.04
N GLY A 77 7.02 -5.54 10.44
CA GLY A 77 8.36 -5.19 10.92
C GLY A 77 9.21 -4.55 9.81
N THR A 78 10.19 -3.74 10.20
CA THR A 78 11.21 -3.21 9.29
C THR A 78 12.59 -3.46 9.89
N MET A 79 13.56 -3.82 9.06
CA MET A 79 14.96 -3.88 9.46
C MET A 79 15.69 -2.61 9.05
N SER A 80 16.50 -2.07 9.97
CA SER A 80 17.41 -0.96 9.68
C SER A 80 18.51 -1.40 8.74
N VAL A 81 18.94 -0.49 7.87
CA VAL A 81 20.02 -0.71 6.90
C VAL A 81 21.06 0.39 7.05
N GLU A 82 22.32 0.08 6.76
CA GLU A 82 23.41 1.07 6.84
C GLU A 82 23.31 2.11 5.71
N THR A 83 22.81 1.71 4.55
CA THR A 83 22.65 2.56 3.36
C THR A 83 21.36 3.38 3.45
N SER A 84 21.48 4.70 3.56
CA SER A 84 20.34 5.61 3.66
C SER A 84 19.89 6.23 2.33
N GLN A 85 20.67 6.06 1.26
CA GLN A 85 20.44 6.65 -0.05
C GLN A 85 20.79 5.61 -1.13
N MET A 86 19.78 5.12 -1.83
CA MET A 86 19.90 4.02 -2.78
C MET A 86 19.08 4.29 -4.05
N ASP A 87 19.35 3.55 -5.11
CA ASP A 87 18.61 3.63 -6.36
C ASP A 87 17.18 3.11 -6.21
N ILE A 88 16.35 3.42 -7.21
CA ILE A 88 15.00 2.87 -7.30
C ILE A 88 15.08 1.37 -7.58
N PRO A 89 14.34 0.52 -6.82
CA PRO A 89 14.33 -0.90 -7.07
C PRO A 89 13.69 -1.21 -8.43
N HIS A 90 14.30 -2.13 -9.16
CA HIS A 90 13.87 -2.57 -10.49
C HIS A 90 13.43 -4.04 -10.51
N ASN A 91 13.69 -4.81 -9.45
CA ASN A 91 13.21 -6.20 -9.35
C ASN A 91 12.66 -6.52 -7.96
N LEU A 92 11.65 -7.39 -7.95
CA LEU A 92 11.15 -8.08 -6.76
C LEU A 92 11.33 -9.58 -6.97
N GLU A 93 11.98 -10.25 -6.02
CA GLU A 93 12.06 -11.71 -5.95
C GLU A 93 11.49 -12.16 -4.61
N PHE A 94 10.67 -13.21 -4.60
CA PHE A 94 10.11 -13.70 -3.35
C PHE A 94 9.83 -15.19 -3.37
N THR A 95 9.98 -15.83 -2.21
CA THR A 95 9.61 -17.21 -1.94
C THR A 95 9.08 -17.30 -0.51
N TRP A 96 7.92 -17.94 -0.34
CA TRP A 96 7.25 -18.06 0.95
C TRP A 96 6.42 -19.33 0.99
N TYR A 97 5.97 -19.68 2.20
CA TYR A 97 5.14 -20.83 2.47
C TYR A 97 3.76 -20.37 2.96
N SER A 98 2.74 -20.64 2.16
CA SER A 98 1.34 -20.40 2.53
C SER A 98 0.92 -21.49 3.50
N LEU A 99 0.66 -21.13 4.77
CA LEU A 99 0.37 -22.11 5.81
C LEU A 99 -0.97 -22.79 5.58
N VAL A 100 -1.99 -22.03 5.17
CA VAL A 100 -3.34 -22.54 4.91
C VAL A 100 -3.37 -23.45 3.69
N GLU A 101 -2.62 -23.12 2.64
CA GLU A 101 -2.54 -23.94 1.43
C GLU A 101 -1.50 -25.06 1.52
N ASN A 102 -0.70 -25.07 2.59
CA ASN A 102 0.41 -26.00 2.79
C ASN A 102 1.31 -26.11 1.53
N LYS A 103 1.71 -24.96 0.98
CA LYS A 103 2.43 -24.89 -0.30
C LYS A 103 3.42 -23.73 -0.36
N PHE A 104 4.58 -23.97 -0.96
CA PHE A 104 5.54 -22.91 -1.29
C PHE A 104 5.22 -22.25 -2.62
N TYR A 105 5.35 -20.93 -2.64
CA TYR A 105 5.25 -20.10 -3.84
C TYR A 105 6.56 -19.37 -4.07
N THR A 106 6.90 -19.14 -5.34
CA THR A 106 8.11 -18.41 -5.74
C THR A 106 7.89 -17.58 -7.01
N GLY A 107 8.62 -16.49 -7.14
CA GLY A 107 8.60 -15.67 -8.35
C GLY A 107 9.66 -14.58 -8.37
N LYS A 108 9.86 -14.05 -9.57
CA LYS A 108 10.72 -12.92 -9.89
C LYS A 108 9.99 -12.02 -10.88
N TRP A 109 9.96 -10.73 -10.61
CA TRP A 109 9.24 -9.75 -11.42
C TRP A 109 10.07 -8.49 -11.61
N ASP A 110 9.95 -7.90 -12.80
CA ASP A 110 10.47 -6.56 -13.09
C ASP A 110 9.50 -5.51 -12.54
N LEU A 111 10.06 -4.44 -11.99
CA LEU A 111 9.32 -3.30 -11.46
C LEU A 111 9.34 -2.12 -12.43
N ASP A 112 8.27 -1.35 -12.43
CA ASP A 112 8.17 -0.10 -13.20
C ASP A 112 9.00 1.00 -12.51
N LYS A 113 10.31 1.05 -12.83
CA LYS A 113 11.27 2.01 -12.25
C LYS A 113 10.81 3.46 -12.45
N GLU A 114 10.22 3.78 -13.61
CA GLU A 114 9.77 5.14 -13.92
C GLU A 114 8.54 5.53 -13.09
N LYS A 115 7.55 4.64 -12.94
CA LYS A 115 6.39 4.89 -12.06
C LYS A 115 6.82 5.11 -10.61
N ILE A 116 7.74 4.29 -10.10
CA ILE A 116 8.21 4.42 -8.72
C ILE A 116 8.98 5.74 -8.54
N LYS A 117 9.86 6.06 -9.49
CA LYS A 117 10.61 7.32 -9.50
C LYS A 117 9.70 8.55 -9.52
N ASP A 118 8.69 8.58 -10.39
CA ASP A 118 7.71 9.69 -10.46
C ASP A 118 7.02 9.90 -9.11
N LEU A 119 6.64 8.81 -8.43
CA LEU A 119 6.04 8.89 -7.10
C LEU A 119 7.00 9.51 -6.07
N PHE A 120 8.27 9.10 -6.06
CA PHE A 120 9.27 9.70 -5.17
C PHE A 120 9.51 11.19 -5.45
N GLU A 121 9.69 11.58 -6.71
CA GLU A 121 9.99 12.96 -7.11
C GLU A 121 8.79 13.91 -6.90
N LYS A 122 7.60 13.43 -7.22
CA LYS A 122 6.35 14.18 -7.01
C LYS A 122 6.11 14.40 -5.53
N GLY A 123 6.19 13.33 -4.72
CA GLY A 123 5.93 13.37 -3.29
C GLY A 123 4.54 13.93 -2.95
N PHE A 124 4.38 14.40 -1.71
CA PHE A 124 3.13 14.98 -1.20
C PHE A 124 3.42 15.93 -0.05
N ILE A 125 2.43 16.71 0.37
CA ILE A 125 2.52 17.50 1.59
C ILE A 125 2.14 16.59 2.76
N ASP A 126 2.95 16.59 3.81
CA ASP A 126 2.62 15.94 5.07
C ASP A 126 1.58 16.77 5.84
N GLN A 127 0.48 16.14 6.23
CA GLN A 127 -0.60 16.83 6.93
C GLN A 127 -0.16 17.34 8.32
N ASP A 128 0.75 16.63 8.99
CA ASP A 128 1.10 16.92 10.38
C ASP A 128 1.98 18.16 10.52
N ASN A 129 2.84 18.43 9.54
CA ASN A 129 3.81 19.53 9.58
C ASN A 129 3.73 20.48 8.37
N GLY A 130 2.91 20.19 7.36
CA GLY A 130 2.70 21.02 6.18
C GLY A 130 3.89 21.08 5.22
N LYS A 131 4.93 20.24 5.40
CA LYS A 131 6.12 20.23 4.54
C LYS A 131 5.96 19.22 3.41
N LYS A 132 6.61 19.51 2.28
CA LYS A 132 6.77 18.50 1.21
C LYS A 132 7.63 17.35 1.74
N THR A 133 7.10 16.15 1.63
CA THR A 133 7.77 14.88 1.91
C THR A 133 7.52 13.91 0.75
N THR A 134 7.99 12.68 0.88
CA THR A 134 7.74 11.63 -0.10
C THR A 134 7.63 10.26 0.57
N TYR A 135 7.45 9.23 -0.25
CA TYR A 135 7.40 7.85 0.18
C TYR A 135 8.74 7.39 0.79
N SER A 136 8.70 6.37 1.64
CA SER A 136 9.88 5.88 2.35
C SER A 136 9.87 4.37 2.62
N ASN A 137 8.84 3.65 2.20
CA ASN A 137 8.75 2.22 2.44
C ASN A 137 8.06 1.48 1.29
N PHE A 138 8.48 0.24 1.04
CA PHE A 138 7.80 -0.69 0.17
C PHE A 138 7.14 -1.79 1.00
N ILE A 139 5.90 -2.14 0.66
CA ILE A 139 5.16 -3.20 1.33
C ILE A 139 4.94 -4.33 0.33
N VAL A 140 5.53 -5.50 0.61
CA VAL A 140 5.30 -6.71 -0.20
C VAL A 140 4.14 -7.48 0.42
N GLY A 141 2.98 -7.41 -0.21
CA GLY A 141 1.78 -8.16 0.12
C GLY A 141 1.80 -9.56 -0.48
N LEU A 142 1.76 -10.58 0.37
CA LEU A 142 1.68 -11.98 -0.02
C LEU A 142 0.27 -12.49 0.30
N ALA A 143 -0.44 -12.98 -0.71
CA ALA A 143 -1.80 -13.47 -0.60
C ALA A 143 -1.95 -14.90 -1.15
N PRO A 144 -3.04 -15.61 -0.82
CA PRO A 144 -3.28 -16.98 -1.25
C PRO A 144 -3.25 -17.17 -2.77
N LYS A 145 -3.07 -18.42 -3.20
CA LYS A 145 -2.88 -18.81 -4.60
C LYS A 145 -1.68 -18.14 -5.27
N GLY A 146 -0.66 -17.73 -4.50
CA GLY A 146 0.57 -17.13 -5.04
C GLY A 146 0.44 -15.65 -5.44
N LYS A 147 -0.58 -14.93 -4.99
CA LYS A 147 -0.80 -13.52 -5.34
C LYS A 147 0.20 -12.64 -4.62
N VAL A 148 0.75 -11.66 -5.34
CA VAL A 148 1.66 -10.66 -4.77
C VAL A 148 1.20 -9.27 -5.16
N VAL A 149 1.15 -8.34 -4.21
CA VAL A 149 0.93 -6.92 -4.49
C VAL A 149 2.05 -6.12 -3.84
N LEU A 150 2.60 -5.16 -4.58
CA LEU A 150 3.63 -4.26 -4.09
C LEU A 150 3.03 -2.87 -3.93
N TRP A 151 3.13 -2.31 -2.74
CA TRP A 151 2.79 -0.91 -2.48
C TRP A 151 4.03 -0.09 -2.16
N ILE A 152 3.93 1.20 -2.40
CA ILE A 152 4.84 2.22 -1.86
C ILE A 152 4.08 3.07 -0.84
N ASN A 153 4.67 3.30 0.33
CA ASN A 153 4.07 3.93 1.49
C ASN A 153 4.91 5.12 1.99
N GLY A 154 4.22 6.15 2.45
CA GLY A 154 4.75 7.22 3.28
C GLY A 154 3.63 7.83 4.13
N PRO A 155 3.89 8.91 4.88
CA PRO A 155 2.93 9.48 5.83
C PRO A 155 1.54 9.75 5.21
N GLY A 156 0.54 8.99 5.68
CA GLY A 156 -0.85 9.11 5.24
C GLY A 156 -1.12 8.78 3.77
N ASN A 157 -0.16 8.21 3.04
CA ASN A 157 -0.26 7.97 1.60
C ASN A 157 0.35 6.62 1.21
N GLN A 158 -0.44 5.77 0.56
CA GLN A 158 -0.01 4.46 0.10
C GLN A 158 -0.59 4.15 -1.28
N LYS A 159 0.27 3.72 -2.22
CA LYS A 159 -0.11 3.47 -3.61
C LYS A 159 0.31 2.10 -4.07
N GLU A 160 -0.58 1.43 -4.81
CA GLU A 160 -0.28 0.17 -5.47
C GLU A 160 0.64 0.41 -6.67
N ILE A 161 1.83 -0.17 -6.65
CA ILE A 161 2.83 0.01 -7.71
C ILE A 161 2.99 -1.22 -8.60
N GLY A 162 2.67 -2.41 -8.12
CA GLY A 162 2.68 -3.64 -8.91
C GLY A 162 1.77 -4.72 -8.35
N ALA A 163 1.30 -5.62 -9.21
CA ALA A 163 0.57 -6.82 -8.83
C ALA A 163 1.03 -7.98 -9.70
N PHE A 164 1.33 -9.10 -9.07
CA PHE A 164 2.04 -10.21 -9.67
C PHE A 164 1.46 -11.55 -9.22
N GLN A 165 1.84 -12.59 -9.96
CA GLN A 165 1.43 -13.96 -9.72
C GLN A 165 2.68 -14.83 -9.61
N ALA A 166 2.86 -15.46 -8.47
CA ALA A 166 3.86 -16.50 -8.25
C ALA A 166 3.35 -17.84 -8.73
N HIS A 167 4.29 -18.72 -9.06
CA HIS A 167 4.01 -20.12 -9.30
C HIS A 167 4.42 -20.94 -8.09
N ASP A 168 3.87 -22.15 -7.98
CA ASP A 168 4.23 -23.05 -6.91
C ASP A 168 5.61 -23.66 -7.12
N THR A 169 6.22 -24.09 -6.02
CA THR A 169 7.53 -24.73 -6.03
C THR A 169 7.65 -25.75 -4.91
N ILE A 170 8.64 -26.63 -5.01
CA ILE A 170 8.94 -27.64 -3.98
C ILE A 170 10.32 -27.33 -3.43
N ILE A 171 10.37 -27.07 -2.12
CA ILE A 171 11.60 -26.96 -1.36
C ILE A 171 11.75 -28.23 -0.53
N THR A 172 12.85 -28.94 -0.74
CA THR A 172 13.20 -30.11 0.07
C THR A 172 14.15 -29.71 1.19
N LYS A 173 14.27 -30.54 2.23
CA LYS A 173 15.12 -30.24 3.39
C LYS A 173 16.58 -30.05 2.98
N GLU A 174 17.04 -30.80 2.00
CA GLU A 174 18.41 -30.76 1.46
C GLU A 174 18.69 -29.48 0.66
N LYS A 175 17.64 -28.88 0.07
CA LYS A 175 17.73 -27.61 -0.68
C LYS A 175 17.47 -26.39 0.19
N ALA A 176 16.86 -26.57 1.36
CA ALA A 176 16.59 -25.50 2.29
C ALA A 176 17.86 -25.10 3.03
N TYR A 177 18.10 -23.79 3.10
CA TYR A 177 19.16 -23.26 3.96
C TYR A 177 18.76 -23.42 5.44
N ASP A 178 19.76 -23.53 6.32
CA ASP A 178 19.59 -24.03 7.69
C ASP A 178 18.46 -23.33 8.46
N ASN A 179 18.44 -22.00 8.42
CA ASN A 179 17.45 -21.20 9.14
C ASN A 179 16.02 -21.38 8.62
N ALA A 180 15.79 -21.98 7.45
CA ALA A 180 14.44 -22.22 6.92
C ALA A 180 14.01 -23.70 7.00
N GLN A 181 14.88 -24.62 7.43
CA GLN A 181 14.53 -26.05 7.49
C GLN A 181 13.40 -26.37 8.46
N TYR A 182 13.11 -25.50 9.44
CA TYR A 182 12.01 -25.72 10.38
C TYR A 182 10.63 -25.74 9.72
N MET A 183 10.47 -25.01 8.60
CA MET A 183 9.22 -24.94 7.84
C MET A 183 8.85 -26.29 7.24
N LEU A 184 9.85 -27.16 7.04
CA LEU A 184 9.71 -28.49 6.43
C LEU A 184 9.50 -29.59 7.46
N LYS A 185 9.44 -29.27 8.75
CA LYS A 185 9.10 -30.23 9.79
C LYS A 185 7.66 -30.70 9.58
N GLU A 186 7.44 -31.99 9.68
CA GLU A 186 6.11 -32.60 9.56
C GLU A 186 5.10 -31.88 10.49
N GLY A 187 3.94 -31.53 9.94
CA GLY A 187 2.87 -30.84 10.66
C GLY A 187 3.17 -29.40 11.07
N PHE A 188 4.19 -28.74 10.51
CA PHE A 188 4.51 -27.34 10.84
C PHE A 188 3.32 -26.41 10.59
N ALA A 189 2.76 -26.39 9.38
CA ALA A 189 1.62 -25.54 9.05
C ALA A 189 0.41 -25.83 9.95
N ASP A 190 0.09 -27.11 10.19
CA ASP A 190 -1.00 -27.50 11.09
C ASP A 190 -0.80 -26.98 12.52
N ARG A 191 0.42 -27.09 13.07
CA ARG A 191 0.73 -26.57 14.41
C ARG A 191 0.56 -25.06 14.47
N MET A 192 1.14 -24.33 13.53
CA MET A 192 1.03 -22.86 13.48
C MET A 192 -0.44 -22.41 13.43
N LEU A 193 -1.27 -23.08 12.64
CA LEU A 193 -2.68 -22.69 12.49
C LEU A 193 -3.55 -23.10 13.70
N LYS A 194 -3.32 -24.29 14.27
CA LYS A 194 -4.24 -24.90 15.25
C LYS A 194 -3.81 -24.73 16.70
N ASP A 195 -2.52 -24.67 16.99
CA ASP A 195 -2.01 -24.56 18.36
C ASP A 195 -2.00 -23.08 18.79
N PRO A 196 -2.83 -22.69 19.78
CA PRO A 196 -2.92 -21.30 20.22
C PRO A 196 -1.62 -20.74 20.79
N SER A 197 -0.69 -21.58 21.24
CA SER A 197 0.60 -21.14 21.80
C SER A 197 1.52 -20.44 20.79
N TYR A 198 1.27 -20.62 19.49
CA TYR A 198 2.00 -19.92 18.43
C TYR A 198 1.44 -18.53 18.14
N GLU A 199 0.29 -18.17 18.74
CA GLU A 199 -0.36 -16.85 18.61
C GLU A 199 -0.52 -16.37 17.15
N THR A 200 -0.58 -17.33 16.21
CA THR A 200 -0.60 -17.02 14.77
C THR A 200 -1.81 -16.18 14.38
N PHE A 201 -2.94 -16.33 15.07
CA PHE A 201 -4.14 -15.52 14.85
C PHE A 201 -4.48 -14.72 16.09
N LYS A 202 -4.92 -13.48 15.88
CA LYS A 202 -5.66 -12.75 16.92
C LYS A 202 -6.93 -13.52 17.29
N PRO A 203 -7.38 -13.50 18.57
CA PRO A 203 -8.55 -14.26 19.00
C PRO A 203 -9.80 -14.02 18.15
N GLU A 204 -10.06 -12.77 17.75
CA GLU A 204 -11.21 -12.41 16.93
C GLU A 204 -11.15 -13.01 15.51
N ILE A 205 -9.95 -13.11 14.92
CA ILE A 205 -9.76 -13.71 13.59
C ILE A 205 -9.93 -15.21 13.66
N ARG A 206 -9.37 -15.86 14.69
CA ARG A 206 -9.57 -17.29 14.93
C ARG A 206 -11.06 -17.64 15.08
N ALA A 207 -11.77 -16.91 15.93
CA ALA A 207 -13.20 -17.13 16.13
C ALA A 207 -14.02 -16.92 14.85
N LYS A 208 -13.66 -15.93 14.03
CA LYS A 208 -14.29 -15.71 12.72
C LYS A 208 -14.06 -16.90 11.78
N ILE A 209 -12.83 -17.38 11.64
CA ILE A 209 -12.48 -18.53 10.79
C ILE A 209 -13.19 -19.81 11.26
N GLU A 210 -13.26 -20.04 12.57
CA GLU A 210 -13.96 -21.21 13.13
C GLU A 210 -15.48 -21.19 12.85
N LYS A 211 -16.07 -20.00 12.82
CA LYS A 211 -17.50 -19.80 12.58
C LYS A 211 -17.87 -19.77 11.09
N GLU A 212 -17.07 -19.10 10.27
CA GLU A 212 -17.41 -18.72 8.90
C GLU A 212 -16.51 -19.39 7.84
N GLY A 213 -15.40 -20.01 8.26
CA GLY A 213 -14.36 -20.52 7.38
C GLY A 213 -13.37 -19.44 6.95
N TYR A 214 -12.38 -19.83 6.14
CA TYR A 214 -11.46 -18.87 5.52
C TYR A 214 -12.19 -18.11 4.40
N PRO A 215 -11.96 -16.78 4.25
CA PRO A 215 -12.56 -16.02 3.16
C PRO A 215 -12.05 -16.53 1.81
N SER A 216 -12.87 -16.48 0.76
CA SER A 216 -12.44 -16.94 -0.57
C SER A 216 -11.13 -16.24 -0.99
N PRO A 217 -10.09 -16.97 -1.43
CA PRO A 217 -8.86 -16.39 -1.96
C PRO A 217 -9.07 -15.32 -3.04
N ASP A 218 -10.15 -15.41 -3.81
CA ASP A 218 -10.42 -14.53 -4.95
C ASP A 218 -10.89 -13.12 -4.53
N ILE A 219 -11.11 -12.93 -3.23
CA ILE A 219 -11.47 -11.61 -2.68
C ILE A 219 -10.34 -10.58 -2.88
N TYR A 220 -9.07 -10.99 -2.91
CA TYR A 220 -7.94 -10.06 -3.06
C TYR A 220 -7.85 -9.45 -4.47
N GLU A 221 -8.44 -10.07 -5.49
CA GLU A 221 -8.67 -9.45 -6.80
C GLU A 221 -9.86 -8.49 -6.74
N THR A 222 -10.96 -8.90 -6.10
CA THR A 222 -12.14 -8.07 -5.92
C THR A 222 -11.79 -6.76 -5.22
N TYR A 223 -10.94 -6.81 -4.19
CA TYR A 223 -10.45 -5.63 -3.50
C TYR A 223 -9.72 -4.64 -4.41
N ARG A 224 -9.04 -5.13 -5.45
CA ARG A 224 -8.30 -4.30 -6.42
C ARG A 224 -9.19 -3.70 -7.51
N GLU A 225 -10.48 -4.03 -7.55
CA GLU A 225 -11.40 -3.37 -8.47
C GLU A 225 -11.50 -1.87 -8.18
N ARG A 226 -11.50 -1.06 -9.24
CA ARG A 226 -11.52 0.39 -9.15
C ARG A 226 -12.82 0.97 -9.70
N TYR A 227 -13.34 1.95 -8.96
CA TYR A 227 -14.56 2.69 -9.26
C TYR A 227 -14.22 4.18 -9.38
N SER A 228 -14.95 4.91 -10.22
CA SER A 228 -14.77 6.36 -10.34
C SER A 228 -15.48 7.07 -9.18
N TRP A 229 -14.75 7.43 -8.12
CA TRP A 229 -15.38 8.06 -6.96
C TRP A 229 -14.55 9.13 -6.27
N LYS A 230 -15.24 10.01 -5.53
CA LYS A 230 -14.65 11.02 -4.64
C LYS A 230 -15.48 11.18 -3.36
N PRO A 231 -14.89 11.66 -2.26
CA PRO A 231 -15.66 12.05 -1.09
C PRO A 231 -16.46 13.34 -1.34
N LEU A 232 -17.66 13.40 -0.80
CA LEU A 232 -18.49 14.60 -0.73
C LEU A 232 -19.02 14.77 0.69
N VAL A 233 -18.48 15.75 1.42
CA VAL A 233 -18.90 16.03 2.78
C VAL A 233 -19.96 17.14 2.79
N ILE A 234 -21.09 16.87 3.46
CA ILE A 234 -22.17 17.85 3.66
C ILE A 234 -22.18 18.25 5.14
N LEU A 235 -21.76 19.48 5.42
CA LEU A 235 -21.65 20.02 6.78
C LEU A 235 -22.82 20.98 7.10
N PRO A 236 -23.07 21.26 8.40
CA PRO A 236 -23.97 22.34 8.81
C PRO A 236 -23.52 23.70 8.24
N GLU A 237 -24.48 24.59 8.00
CA GLU A 237 -24.22 25.92 7.45
C GLU A 237 -23.17 26.69 8.27
N GLY A 238 -22.25 27.35 7.56
CA GLY A 238 -21.13 28.10 8.16
C GLY A 238 -19.98 27.24 8.67
N SER A 239 -20.01 25.93 8.44
CA SER A 239 -18.90 25.03 8.79
C SER A 239 -17.81 24.98 7.71
N GLU A 240 -16.61 24.58 8.12
CA GLU A 240 -15.42 24.48 7.29
C GLU A 240 -14.89 23.04 7.28
N TRP A 241 -14.78 22.44 6.09
CA TRP A 241 -14.20 21.11 5.89
C TRP A 241 -12.66 21.19 5.88
N ILE A 242 -11.99 20.42 6.74
CA ILE A 242 -10.54 20.55 6.99
C ILE A 242 -9.72 19.55 6.16
N ASP A 243 -10.07 18.27 6.23
CA ASP A 243 -9.30 17.17 5.66
C ASP A 243 -10.21 15.98 5.31
N PHE A 244 -9.68 14.96 4.66
CA PHE A 244 -10.36 13.68 4.46
C PHE A 244 -9.33 12.58 4.23
N GLY A 245 -9.18 11.70 5.22
CA GLY A 245 -8.29 10.55 5.17
C GLY A 245 -9.07 9.26 4.96
N PHE A 246 -8.58 8.36 4.10
CA PHE A 246 -9.23 7.08 3.86
C PHE A 246 -8.24 5.99 3.44
N THR A 247 -8.60 4.75 3.77
CA THR A 247 -7.94 3.54 3.28
C THR A 247 -8.95 2.70 2.51
N ASN A 248 -8.48 2.00 1.49
CA ASN A 248 -9.29 1.16 0.63
C ASN A 248 -9.01 -0.33 0.90
N TYR A 249 -9.93 -1.19 0.45
CA TYR A 249 -9.79 -2.64 0.61
C TYR A 249 -8.56 -3.22 -0.12
N ASN A 250 -8.06 -2.59 -1.18
CA ASN A 250 -6.79 -2.99 -1.82
C ASN A 250 -5.53 -2.55 -1.06
N GLY A 251 -5.67 -1.92 0.11
CA GLY A 251 -4.55 -1.41 0.89
C GLY A 251 -4.07 -0.02 0.48
N GLU A 252 -4.64 0.64 -0.53
CA GLU A 252 -4.25 2.03 -0.82
C GLU A 252 -4.78 3.01 0.23
N GLN A 253 -4.03 4.08 0.48
CA GLN A 253 -4.36 5.15 1.41
C GLN A 253 -4.16 6.51 0.75
N GLU A 254 -5.08 7.43 1.01
CA GLU A 254 -4.96 8.83 0.61
C GLU A 254 -5.34 9.73 1.78
N ASN A 255 -4.65 10.86 1.88
CA ASN A 255 -4.99 11.94 2.79
C ASN A 255 -5.17 13.24 2.01
N LEU A 256 -6.39 13.77 2.02
CA LEU A 256 -6.78 14.97 1.28
C LEU A 256 -6.88 16.15 2.25
N PHE A 257 -6.13 17.22 2.01
CA PHE A 257 -6.21 18.45 2.82
C PHE A 257 -5.69 19.64 2.01
N GLY A 258 -6.07 20.86 2.39
CA GLY A 258 -5.66 22.07 1.67
C GLY A 258 -6.02 22.00 0.18
N GLU A 259 -5.03 22.15 -0.70
CA GLU A 259 -5.25 22.13 -2.16
C GLU A 259 -5.63 20.73 -2.68
N SER A 260 -5.12 19.63 -2.10
CA SER A 260 -5.49 18.28 -2.56
C SER A 260 -6.96 17.94 -2.27
N LEU A 261 -7.52 18.53 -1.22
CA LEU A 261 -8.94 18.43 -0.88
C LEU A 261 -9.80 19.30 -1.82
N LYS A 262 -9.43 20.57 -2.00
CA LYS A 262 -10.19 21.51 -2.83
C LYS A 262 -10.21 21.11 -4.31
N ALA A 263 -9.11 20.58 -4.80
CA ALA A 263 -8.95 20.16 -6.19
C ALA A 263 -9.30 18.67 -6.41
N ASP A 264 -9.87 17.98 -5.42
CA ASP A 264 -10.21 16.56 -5.61
C ASP A 264 -11.32 16.40 -6.65
N THR A 265 -11.10 15.45 -7.55
CA THR A 265 -11.99 15.10 -8.65
C THR A 265 -12.25 13.60 -8.64
N TYR A 266 -13.16 13.14 -9.50
CA TYR A 266 -13.39 11.71 -9.64
C TYR A 266 -12.13 11.00 -10.11
N LYS A 267 -11.68 10.03 -9.33
CA LYS A 267 -10.49 9.21 -9.60
C LYS A 267 -10.86 7.74 -9.51
N LYS A 268 -10.11 6.91 -10.21
CA LYS A 268 -10.22 5.45 -10.14
C LYS A 268 -9.62 4.94 -8.83
N ARG A 269 -10.47 4.81 -7.82
CA ARG A 269 -10.12 4.39 -6.47
C ARG A 269 -10.75 3.02 -6.19
N ALA A 270 -10.07 2.20 -5.39
CA ALA A 270 -10.67 0.99 -4.85
C ALA A 270 -11.78 1.34 -3.84
N VAL A 271 -12.57 0.34 -3.46
CA VAL A 271 -13.68 0.51 -2.50
C VAL A 271 -13.12 0.91 -1.13
N PRO A 272 -13.68 1.93 -0.45
CA PRO A 272 -13.21 2.40 0.86
C PRO A 272 -13.48 1.35 1.94
N LYS A 273 -12.49 1.13 2.80
CA LYS A 273 -12.57 0.27 3.99
C LYS A 273 -12.75 1.09 5.26
N PHE A 274 -12.16 2.27 5.29
CA PHE A 274 -12.21 3.23 6.39
C PHE A 274 -12.11 4.65 5.82
N CYS A 275 -12.79 5.60 6.45
CA CYS A 275 -12.54 7.02 6.20
C CYS A 275 -12.84 7.88 7.42
N GLY A 276 -12.23 9.05 7.49
CA GLY A 276 -12.55 10.04 8.50
C GLY A 276 -12.14 11.45 8.08
N PHE A 277 -12.73 12.42 8.74
CA PHE A 277 -12.41 13.83 8.52
C PHE A 277 -12.72 14.69 9.73
N TYR A 278 -12.12 15.87 9.76
CA TYR A 278 -12.42 16.94 10.69
C TYR A 278 -13.12 18.11 10.02
N TRP A 279 -13.90 18.84 10.82
CA TRP A 279 -14.48 20.12 10.43
C TRP A 279 -14.47 21.10 11.61
N ARG A 280 -14.65 22.39 11.29
CA ARG A 280 -14.97 23.43 12.28
C ARG A 280 -16.39 23.91 12.06
N ASP A 281 -17.16 24.07 13.14
CA ASP A 281 -18.48 24.69 13.06
C ASP A 281 -18.39 26.23 12.89
N LYS A 282 -19.54 26.89 12.77
CA LYS A 282 -19.64 28.35 12.71
C LYS A 282 -19.01 29.08 13.92
N ASN A 283 -18.90 28.41 15.06
CA ASN A 283 -18.28 28.93 16.29
C ASN A 283 -16.81 28.55 16.41
N LYS A 284 -16.21 28.01 15.34
CA LYS A 284 -14.81 27.54 15.26
C LYS A 284 -14.48 26.38 16.20
N LYS A 285 -15.48 25.68 16.74
CA LYS A 285 -15.28 24.43 17.48
C LYS A 285 -14.97 23.30 16.51
N ARG A 286 -13.94 22.51 16.82
CA ARG A 286 -13.49 21.40 15.98
C ARG A 286 -14.26 20.12 16.33
N TYR A 287 -14.57 19.33 15.30
CA TYR A 287 -15.20 18.02 15.41
C TYR A 287 -14.53 17.05 14.45
N GLY A 288 -14.71 15.75 14.68
CA GLY A 288 -14.26 14.68 13.80
C GLY A 288 -15.28 13.54 13.70
N VAL A 289 -15.27 12.86 12.57
CA VAL A 289 -16.04 11.65 12.32
C VAL A 289 -15.15 10.59 11.70
N TRP A 290 -15.38 9.35 12.10
CA TRP A 290 -14.72 8.18 11.54
C TRP A 290 -15.78 7.15 11.18
N VAL A 291 -15.72 6.66 9.95
CA VAL A 291 -16.36 5.40 9.56
C VAL A 291 -15.30 4.33 9.82
N ASP A 292 -15.32 3.80 11.05
CA ASP A 292 -14.30 2.85 11.55
C ASP A 292 -14.30 1.54 10.73
N SER A 293 -15.46 1.17 10.15
CA SER A 293 -15.57 0.05 9.20
C SER A 293 -16.85 0.17 8.35
N PHE A 294 -16.73 -0.12 7.05
CA PHE A 294 -17.87 -0.47 6.20
C PHE A 294 -18.12 -1.99 6.28
N ASP A 295 -19.39 -2.41 6.24
CA ASP A 295 -19.73 -3.80 5.97
C ASP A 295 -19.30 -4.14 4.54
N GLU A 296 -18.47 -5.18 4.41
CA GLU A 296 -17.82 -5.52 3.15
C GLU A 296 -18.83 -5.92 2.07
N GLU A 297 -19.79 -6.78 2.41
CA GLU A 297 -20.82 -7.22 1.46
C GLU A 297 -21.66 -6.03 0.97
N GLU A 298 -22.20 -5.21 1.89
CA GLU A 298 -23.00 -4.04 1.50
C GLU A 298 -22.21 -3.06 0.63
N ILE A 299 -21.00 -2.67 1.02
CA ILE A 299 -20.29 -1.61 0.30
C ILE A 299 -19.86 -2.06 -1.10
N PHE A 300 -19.41 -3.30 -1.27
CA PHE A 300 -19.07 -3.83 -2.59
C PHE A 300 -20.30 -3.95 -3.49
N ASP A 301 -21.42 -4.46 -2.98
CA ASP A 301 -22.67 -4.57 -3.73
C ASP A 301 -23.15 -3.19 -4.22
N LEU A 302 -23.08 -2.17 -3.38
CA LEU A 302 -23.48 -0.82 -3.74
C LEU A 302 -22.58 -0.23 -4.85
N PHE A 303 -21.25 -0.36 -4.73
CA PHE A 303 -20.33 0.10 -5.77
C PHE A 303 -20.54 -0.65 -7.10
N GLN A 304 -20.72 -1.98 -7.05
CA GLN A 304 -20.99 -2.81 -8.23
C GLN A 304 -22.29 -2.38 -8.93
N LYS A 305 -23.36 -2.14 -8.15
CA LYS A 305 -24.65 -1.68 -8.68
C LYS A 305 -24.54 -0.33 -9.40
N LEU A 306 -23.78 0.61 -8.84
CA LEU A 306 -23.57 1.93 -9.46
C LEU A 306 -22.70 1.81 -10.73
N GLY A 307 -21.71 0.93 -10.70
CA GLY A 307 -20.85 0.58 -11.84
C GLY A 307 -19.53 1.37 -11.88
N LYS A 308 -18.47 0.71 -12.36
CA LYS A 308 -17.06 1.16 -12.29
C LYS A 308 -16.77 2.49 -12.99
N GLU A 309 -17.50 2.79 -14.07
CA GLU A 309 -17.27 3.98 -14.91
C GLU A 309 -18.11 5.18 -14.51
N LYS A 310 -19.17 5.01 -13.71
CA LYS A 310 -20.02 6.13 -13.31
C LYS A 310 -19.36 6.90 -12.17
N ASN A 311 -19.30 8.22 -12.32
CA ASN A 311 -18.87 9.12 -11.27
C ASN A 311 -19.80 8.98 -10.07
N THR A 312 -19.21 8.59 -8.94
CA THR A 312 -19.92 8.30 -7.69
C THR A 312 -19.39 9.19 -6.58
N ASP A 313 -20.28 9.90 -5.91
CA ASP A 313 -19.95 10.61 -4.68
C ASP A 313 -20.14 9.66 -3.48
N LEU A 314 -19.11 9.53 -2.65
CA LEU A 314 -19.24 8.99 -1.30
C LEU A 314 -19.66 10.12 -0.37
N ILE A 315 -20.95 10.18 -0.06
CA ILE A 315 -21.55 11.25 0.71
C ILE A 315 -21.48 10.94 2.19
N ILE A 316 -20.93 11.87 2.96
CA ILE A 316 -21.02 11.87 4.42
C ILE A 316 -21.68 13.17 4.86
N LYS A 317 -22.90 13.05 5.38
CA LYS A 317 -23.70 14.19 5.81
C LYS A 317 -23.73 14.26 7.32
N ILE A 318 -23.28 15.38 7.88
CA ILE A 318 -23.32 15.67 9.32
C ILE A 318 -24.66 16.32 9.67
N SER A 319 -25.24 15.93 10.79
CA SER A 319 -26.48 16.51 11.31
C SER A 319 -26.27 17.97 11.74
N PRO A 320 -27.29 18.85 11.67
CA PRO A 320 -27.16 20.27 12.02
C PRO A 320 -26.63 20.56 13.44
N ASP A 321 -26.81 19.64 14.37
CA ASP A 321 -26.35 19.71 15.76
C ASP A 321 -24.97 19.07 16.00
N ASN A 322 -24.31 18.56 14.94
CA ASN A 322 -23.01 17.87 14.98
C ASN A 322 -22.99 16.56 15.80
N THR A 323 -24.14 15.92 16.04
CA THR A 323 -24.22 14.70 16.87
C THR A 323 -24.43 13.40 16.08
N GLY A 324 -24.76 13.50 14.79
CA GLY A 324 -25.00 12.35 13.92
C GLY A 324 -24.40 12.52 12.54
N ALA A 325 -24.27 11.39 11.84
CA ALA A 325 -23.86 11.34 10.45
C ALA A 325 -24.68 10.30 9.68
N SER A 326 -24.94 10.56 8.40
CA SER A 326 -25.50 9.58 7.47
C SER A 326 -24.59 9.40 6.26
N LEU A 327 -24.63 8.19 5.68
CA LEU A 327 -23.77 7.77 4.58
C LEU A 327 -24.62 7.37 3.38
N SER A 328 -24.20 7.78 2.18
CA SER A 328 -24.81 7.32 0.93
C SER A 328 -23.77 7.31 -0.20
N LEU A 329 -24.02 6.49 -1.22
CA LEU A 329 -23.33 6.53 -2.50
C LEU A 329 -24.26 7.10 -3.55
N LYS A 330 -23.83 8.15 -4.25
CA LYS A 330 -24.66 8.85 -5.22
C LYS A 330 -24.01 8.89 -6.58
N SER A 331 -24.76 8.45 -7.60
CA SER A 331 -24.46 8.73 -9.01
C SER A 331 -25.48 9.72 -9.57
N GLU A 332 -25.36 10.09 -10.84
CA GLU A 332 -26.30 11.03 -11.50
C GLU A 332 -27.77 10.59 -11.42
N LYS A 333 -28.03 9.28 -11.37
CA LYS A 333 -29.40 8.71 -11.49
C LYS A 333 -29.98 8.20 -10.19
N GLU A 334 -29.15 7.86 -9.22
CA GLU A 334 -29.59 7.18 -8.00
C GLU A 334 -28.69 7.53 -6.82
N GLU A 335 -29.28 7.59 -5.64
CA GLU A 335 -28.61 7.72 -4.36
C GLU A 335 -28.99 6.52 -3.51
N LEU A 336 -27.99 5.74 -3.09
CA LEU A 336 -28.16 4.51 -2.35
C LEU A 336 -27.60 4.70 -0.93
N PRO A 337 -28.40 4.45 0.13
CA PRO A 337 -27.92 4.59 1.50
C PRO A 337 -26.91 3.49 1.84
N VAL A 338 -25.91 3.84 2.66
CA VAL A 338 -25.01 2.87 3.31
C VAL A 338 -25.50 2.71 4.75
N THR A 339 -25.99 1.53 5.11
CA THR A 339 -26.74 1.32 6.36
C THR A 339 -25.97 0.50 7.39
N LYS A 340 -25.00 -0.32 6.95
CA LYS A 340 -24.17 -1.17 7.78
C LYS A 340 -22.75 -0.62 7.86
N ALA A 341 -22.60 0.51 8.53
CA ALA A 341 -21.30 1.10 8.80
C ALA A 341 -21.15 1.42 10.30
N LYS A 342 -19.95 1.21 10.84
CA LYS A 342 -19.63 1.60 12.21
C LYS A 342 -19.13 3.03 12.22
N ILE A 343 -19.99 3.95 12.61
CA ILE A 343 -19.67 5.38 12.65
C ILE A 343 -19.36 5.81 14.09
N ARG A 344 -18.29 6.56 14.26
CA ARG A 344 -17.89 7.20 15.51
C ARG A 344 -17.74 8.70 15.30
N LEU A 345 -18.44 9.50 16.10
CA LEU A 345 -18.32 10.96 16.10
C LEU A 345 -17.61 11.43 17.37
N SER A 346 -16.79 12.46 17.24
CA SER A 346 -16.25 13.15 18.40
C SER A 346 -17.29 14.07 19.03
N ARG A 347 -17.10 14.40 20.31
CA ARG A 347 -17.63 15.65 20.86
C ARG A 347 -16.83 16.83 20.30
N ALA A 348 -17.22 18.05 20.65
CA ALA A 348 -16.36 19.21 20.40
C ALA A 348 -14.96 18.94 20.97
N ILE A 349 -13.95 19.08 20.13
CA ILE A 349 -12.53 18.91 20.46
C ILE A 349 -12.05 20.27 20.96
N GLU A 350 -11.53 20.30 22.18
CA GLU A 350 -10.96 21.49 22.82
C GLU A 350 -9.65 21.95 22.16
#